data_AF-A0A1C6CIB1-F1
#
_entry.id   AF-A0A1C6CIB1-F1
#
_cell.length_a   1.000
_cell.length_b   1.000
_cell.length_c   1.000
_cell.angle_alpha   90.00
_cell.angle_beta   90.00
_cell.angle_gamma   90.00
#
_symmetry.space_group_name_H-M   'P 1'
#
loop_
_entity.id
_entity.type
_entity.pdbx_description
1 polymer ?
#
loop_
_entity_poly.entity_id
_entity_poly.type
_entity_poly.pdbx_seq_one_letter_code
_entity_poly.pdbx_strand_id
1 'polypeptide(L)'
;MNQGRIIVITGAPGTGKTTTASAVAKESDLEKSVHMHTDDFYHYLSKGAIPPHLPESNEQNLIVIEAFLEAAKRYARGGYDVIVDGIVGPWFLEPWLNIVQEHYEVHYIGFKGK
;
A
#
# COMPACT_ATOMS: atom_id res chain seq x y z
N MET A 1 22.86 -6.17 -1.33
CA MET A 1 21.55 -6.61 -0.79
C MET A 1 20.58 -6.59 -1.95
N ASN A 2 19.82 -7.66 -2.16
CA ASN A 2 18.79 -7.64 -3.20
C ASN A 2 17.70 -6.65 -2.80
N GLN A 3 17.14 -5.95 -3.79
CA GLN A 3 15.96 -5.12 -3.59
C GLN A 3 14.81 -6.01 -3.12
N GLY A 4 14.05 -5.56 -2.13
CA GLY A 4 12.84 -6.23 -1.69
C GLY A 4 11.69 -6.03 -2.68
N ARG A 5 10.57 -6.71 -2.42
CA ARG A 5 9.35 -6.63 -3.22
C ARG A 5 8.26 -5.84 -2.51
N ILE A 6 7.26 -5.40 -3.27
CA ILE A 6 6.08 -4.72 -2.74
C ILE A 6 4.85 -5.56 -3.08
N ILE A 7 4.02 -5.85 -2.08
CA ILE A 7 2.77 -6.60 -2.22
C ILE A 7 1.63 -5.69 -1.78
N VAL A 8 0.80 -5.26 -2.73
CA VAL A 8 -0.42 -4.50 -2.49
C VAL A 8 -1.57 -5.46 -2.23
N ILE A 9 -2.07 -5.46 -1.00
CA ILE A 9 -3.26 -6.21 -0.59
C ILE A 9 -4.42 -5.23 -0.48
N THR A 10 -5.39 -5.38 -1.36
CA THR A 10 -6.51 -4.44 -1.47
C THR A 10 -7.86 -5.13 -1.65
N GLY A 11 -8.96 -4.38 -1.56
CA GLY A 11 -10.33 -4.89 -1.52
C GLY A 11 -11.23 -4.15 -0.53
N ALA A 12 -12.54 -4.45 -0.55
CA ALA A 12 -13.52 -3.77 0.28
C ALA A 12 -13.26 -3.95 1.79
N PRO A 13 -13.72 -3.05 2.66
CA PRO A 13 -13.72 -3.25 4.11
C PRO A 13 -14.35 -4.60 4.50
N GLY A 14 -13.81 -5.25 5.54
CA GLY A 14 -14.34 -6.54 6.04
C GLY A 14 -13.98 -7.79 5.22
N THR A 15 -13.21 -7.67 4.13
CA THR A 15 -12.81 -8.82 3.28
C THR A 15 -11.63 -9.63 3.83
N GLY A 16 -11.05 -9.26 4.98
CA GLY A 16 -9.92 -9.97 5.59
C GLY A 16 -8.52 -9.54 5.12
N LYS A 17 -8.41 -8.37 4.46
CA LYS A 17 -7.13 -7.78 4.00
C LYS A 17 -6.10 -7.70 5.12
N THR A 18 -6.41 -6.98 6.19
CA THR A 18 -5.49 -6.73 7.30
C THR A 18 -5.05 -8.00 8.01
N THR A 19 -5.96 -8.96 8.17
CA THR A 19 -5.62 -10.29 8.70
C THR A 19 -4.61 -11.00 7.80
N THR A 20 -4.85 -10.99 6.48
CA THR A 20 -3.95 -11.63 5.52
C THR A 20 -2.62 -10.89 5.41
N ALA A 21 -2.64 -9.56 5.33
CA ALA A 21 -1.45 -8.72 5.29
C ALA A 21 -0.54 -8.92 6.50
N SER A 22 -1.13 -8.97 7.70
CA SER A 22 -0.37 -9.24 8.92
C SER A 22 0.28 -10.63 8.90
N ALA A 23 -0.43 -11.65 8.41
CA ALA A 23 0.11 -12.99 8.28
C ALA A 23 1.25 -13.05 7.25
N VAL A 24 1.06 -12.48 6.06
CA VAL A 24 2.07 -12.42 5.00
C VAL A 24 3.34 -11.69 5.47
N ALA A 25 3.19 -10.58 6.20
CA ALA A 25 4.35 -9.86 6.72
C ALA A 25 5.12 -10.68 7.77
N LYS A 26 4.43 -11.38 8.68
CA LYS A 26 5.07 -12.18 9.74
C LYS A 26 5.74 -13.44 9.22
N GLU A 27 5.14 -14.07 8.20
CA GLU A 27 5.59 -15.32 7.60
C GLU A 27 6.41 -15.09 6.31
N SER A 28 6.90 -13.86 6.09
CA SER A 28 7.74 -13.54 4.93
C SER A 28 9.03 -14.37 4.94
N ASP A 29 9.44 -14.81 3.75
CA ASP A 29 10.69 -15.54 3.52
C ASP A 29 11.93 -14.62 3.39
N LEU A 30 11.72 -13.30 3.36
CA LEU A 30 12.80 -12.32 3.39
C LEU A 30 13.26 -12.05 4.83
N GLU A 31 14.52 -11.62 4.98
CA GLU A 31 15.09 -11.29 6.30
C GLU A 31 14.35 -10.16 7.03
N LYS A 32 13.64 -9.29 6.29
CA LYS A 32 12.95 -8.12 6.80
C LYS A 32 11.61 -7.98 6.11
N SER A 33 10.60 -7.61 6.86
CA SER A 33 9.28 -7.30 6.32
C SER A 33 8.69 -6.08 7.01
N VAL A 34 7.72 -5.45 6.35
CA VAL A 34 6.92 -4.36 6.92
C VAL A 34 5.47 -4.54 6.54
N HIS A 35 4.59 -4.52 7.55
CA HIS A 35 3.14 -4.37 7.34
C HIS A 35 2.81 -2.89 7.36
N MET A 36 2.56 -2.33 6.18
CA MET A 36 2.21 -0.94 5.97
C MET A 36 0.69 -0.78 5.91
N HIS A 37 0.09 -0.47 7.06
CA HIS A 37 -1.32 -0.14 7.17
C HIS A 37 -1.58 1.27 6.64
N THR A 38 -2.08 1.40 5.41
CA THR A 38 -2.13 2.72 4.73
C THR A 38 -3.17 3.67 5.32
N ASP A 39 -4.18 3.16 6.02
CA ASP A 39 -5.19 3.98 6.68
C ASP A 39 -4.56 4.93 7.72
N ASP A 40 -3.40 4.56 8.27
CA ASP A 40 -2.66 5.40 9.22
C ASP A 40 -2.16 6.70 8.58
N PHE A 41 -1.86 6.69 7.27
CA PHE A 41 -1.45 7.91 6.55
C PHE A 41 -2.59 8.93 6.47
N TYR A 42 -3.84 8.47 6.37
CA TYR A 42 -5.00 9.34 6.46
C TYR A 42 -5.18 9.87 7.89
N HIS A 43 -4.90 9.06 8.91
CA HIS A 43 -4.95 9.49 10.31
C HIS A 43 -3.87 10.52 10.68
N TYR A 44 -2.78 10.63 9.92
CA TYR A 44 -1.76 11.66 10.13
C TYR A 44 -2.23 13.07 9.71
N LEU A 45 -3.25 13.17 8.85
CA LEU A 45 -3.80 14.46 8.42
C LEU A 45 -4.47 15.19 9.60
N SER A 46 -3.79 16.21 10.13
CA SER A 46 -4.24 16.89 11.36
C SER A 46 -5.21 18.05 11.11
N LYS A 47 -5.18 18.66 9.92
CA LYS A 47 -6.02 19.83 9.58
C LYS A 47 -6.38 19.78 8.10
N GLY A 48 -7.65 20.06 7.79
CA GLY A 48 -8.15 20.08 6.41
C GLY A 48 -8.37 18.69 5.81
N ALA A 49 -8.36 17.64 6.63
CA ALA A 49 -8.63 16.28 6.18
C ALA A 49 -10.06 16.16 5.62
N ILE A 50 -10.17 15.75 4.37
CA ILE A 50 -11.43 15.41 3.71
C ILE A 50 -11.62 13.89 3.82
N PRO A 51 -12.78 13.39 4.26
CA PRO A 51 -13.05 11.96 4.24
C PRO A 51 -12.76 11.33 2.87
N PRO A 52 -11.97 10.24 2.78
CA PRO A 52 -11.37 9.76 1.52
C PRO A 52 -12.36 9.17 0.51
N HIS A 53 -13.63 9.02 0.90
CA HIS A 53 -14.71 8.53 0.03
C HIS A 53 -15.50 9.67 -0.64
N LEU A 54 -15.21 10.93 -0.30
CA LEU A 54 -15.88 12.09 -0.89
C LEU A 54 -15.20 12.49 -2.21
N PRO A 55 -15.93 12.96 -3.23
CA PRO A 55 -15.35 13.38 -4.50
C PRO A 55 -14.25 14.45 -4.35
N GLU A 56 -14.40 15.36 -3.39
CA GLU A 56 -13.47 16.46 -3.12
C GLU A 56 -12.12 15.98 -2.57
N SER A 57 -12.04 14.74 -2.07
CA SER A 57 -10.81 14.19 -1.52
C SER A 57 -9.82 13.69 -2.58
N ASN A 58 -10.13 13.80 -3.89
CA ASN A 58 -9.31 13.16 -4.93
C ASN A 58 -7.84 13.63 -4.92
N GLU A 59 -7.61 14.93 -4.81
CA GLU A 59 -6.25 15.50 -4.71
C GLU A 59 -5.55 15.05 -3.42
N GLN A 60 -6.26 15.08 -2.28
CA GLN A 60 -5.74 14.59 -1.01
C GLN A 60 -5.37 13.11 -1.07
N ASN A 61 -6.23 12.28 -1.65
CA ASN A 61 -6.03 10.84 -1.77
C ASN A 61 -4.80 10.56 -2.63
N LEU A 62 -4.61 11.29 -3.74
CA LEU A 62 -3.41 11.16 -4.55
C LEU A 62 -2.15 11.46 -3.75
N ILE A 63 -2.13 12.57 -2.99
CA ILE A 63 -1.00 12.94 -2.13
C ILE A 63 -0.71 11.85 -1.07
N VAL A 64 -1.74 11.32 -0.42
CA VAL A 64 -1.60 10.27 0.59
C VAL A 64 -1.05 8.98 -0.04
N ILE A 65 -1.50 8.63 -1.24
CA ILE A 65 -1.04 7.45 -1.99
C ILE A 65 0.41 7.59 -2.39
N GLU A 66 0.82 8.73 -2.92
CA GLU A 66 2.21 9.03 -3.25
C GLU A 66 3.10 8.98 -2.01
N ALA A 67 2.62 9.47 -0.86
CA ALA A 67 3.36 9.45 0.39
C ALA A 67 3.68 8.03 0.87
N PHE A 68 2.68 7.14 0.93
CA PHE A 68 2.95 5.75 1.32
C PHE A 68 3.67 4.96 0.22
N LEU A 69 3.52 5.33 -1.06
CA LEU A 69 4.28 4.73 -2.17
C LEU A 69 5.77 5.00 -2.00
N GLU A 70 6.15 6.23 -1.68
CA GLU A 70 7.56 6.57 -1.43
C GLU A 70 8.12 5.89 -0.18
N ALA A 71 7.29 5.73 0.87
CA ALA A 71 7.66 4.90 2.01
C ALA A 71 7.89 3.43 1.59
N ALA A 72 7.00 2.86 0.79
CA ALA A 72 7.10 1.49 0.29
C ALA A 72 8.36 1.30 -0.55
N LYS A 73 8.64 2.22 -1.49
CA LYS A 73 9.87 2.24 -2.29
C LYS A 73 11.11 2.29 -1.39
N ARG A 74 11.09 3.09 -0.32
CA ARG A 74 12.22 3.21 0.61
C ARG A 74 12.48 1.91 1.36
N TYR A 75 11.45 1.21 1.82
CA TYR A 75 11.58 -0.09 2.47
C TYR A 75 12.06 -1.16 1.49
N ALA A 76 11.50 -1.22 0.28
CA ALA A 76 11.92 -2.16 -0.76
C ALA A 76 13.41 -1.97 -1.13
N ARG A 77 13.88 -0.72 -1.32
CA ARG A 77 15.32 -0.43 -1.50
C ARG A 77 16.19 -0.87 -0.30
N GLY A 78 15.60 -0.95 0.89
CA GLY A 78 16.23 -1.47 2.10
C GLY A 78 16.24 -3.00 2.22
N GLY A 79 15.68 -3.71 1.24
CA GLY A 79 15.58 -5.17 1.21
C GLY A 79 14.40 -5.74 2.00
N TYR A 80 13.36 -4.95 2.27
CA TYR A 80 12.17 -5.43 3.00
C TYR A 80 11.14 -6.04 2.05
N ASP A 81 10.44 -7.09 2.49
CA ASP A 81 9.14 -7.48 1.94
C ASP A 81 8.09 -6.46 2.42
N VAL A 82 7.57 -5.64 1.50
CA VAL A 82 6.67 -4.53 1.85
C VAL A 82 5.24 -4.95 1.59
N ILE A 83 4.45 -5.11 2.65
CA ILE A 83 3.05 -5.51 2.55
C ILE A 83 2.20 -4.26 2.75
N VAL A 84 1.68 -3.72 1.66
CA VAL A 84 0.81 -2.54 1.64
C VAL A 84 -0.63 -3.01 1.83
N ASP A 85 -1.19 -2.70 2.99
CA ASP A 85 -2.55 -3.06 3.40
C ASP A 85 -3.45 -1.83 3.33
N GLY A 86 -4.29 -1.76 2.28
CA GLY A 86 -5.01 -0.54 1.96
C GLY A 86 -6.00 -0.66 0.82
N ILE A 87 -6.88 0.32 0.68
CA ILE A 87 -7.75 0.45 -0.50
C ILE A 87 -6.98 1.19 -1.60
N VAL A 88 -6.46 0.43 -2.56
CA VAL A 88 -5.81 0.91 -3.79
C VAL A 88 -6.69 0.47 -4.94
N GLY A 89 -7.70 1.29 -5.26
CA GLY A 89 -8.62 1.01 -6.35
C GLY A 89 -7.95 1.14 -7.73
N PRO A 90 -8.58 0.61 -8.80
CA PRO A 90 -8.09 0.74 -10.17
C PRO A 90 -7.76 2.18 -10.61
N TRP A 91 -8.48 3.17 -10.05
CA TRP A 91 -8.30 4.60 -10.29
C TRP A 91 -7.03 5.19 -9.69
N PHE A 92 -6.29 4.44 -8.87
CA PHE A 92 -4.98 4.82 -8.35
C PHE A 92 -3.89 3.78 -8.67
N LEU A 93 -4.04 3.02 -9.75
CA LEU A 93 -3.01 2.06 -10.18
C LEU A 93 -1.81 2.71 -10.87
N GLU A 94 -2.00 3.88 -11.49
CA GLU A 94 -0.95 4.55 -12.27
C GLU A 94 0.36 4.79 -11.48
N PRO A 95 0.34 5.31 -10.23
CA PRO A 95 1.57 5.44 -9.42
C PRO A 95 2.32 4.12 -9.22
N TRP A 96 1.60 3.00 -9.08
CA TRP A 96 2.21 1.67 -8.91
C TRP A 96 2.79 1.13 -10.21
N LEU A 97 2.09 1.35 -11.33
CA LEU A 97 2.58 0.96 -12.66
C LEU A 97 3.86 1.71 -13.02
N ASN A 98 3.97 2.98 -12.62
CA ASN A 98 5.16 3.80 -12.84
C ASN A 98 6.40 3.21 -12.14
N ILE A 99 6.27 2.74 -10.89
CA ILE A 99 7.42 2.15 -10.18
C ILE A 99 7.82 0.78 -10.75
N VAL A 100 6.91 0.06 -11.40
CA VAL A 100 7.29 -1.16 -12.14
C VAL A 100 8.22 -0.80 -13.30
N GLN A 101 8.00 0.32 -13.98
CA GLN A 101 8.92 0.85 -15.00
C GLN A 101 10.27 1.27 -14.39
N GLU A 102 10.30 1.67 -13.12
CA GLU A 102 11.51 1.91 -12.33
C GLU A 102 12.17 0.61 -11.80
N HIS A 103 11.75 -0.56 -12.27
CA HIS A 103 12.27 -1.88 -11.87
C HIS A 103 11.97 -2.31 -10.43
N TYR A 104 10.89 -1.81 -9.82
CA TYR A 104 10.36 -2.39 -8.59
C TYR A 104 9.55 -3.67 -8.89
N GLU A 105 9.74 -4.71 -8.07
CA GLU A 105 8.87 -5.87 -8.07
C GLU A 105 7.59 -5.55 -7.29
N VAL A 106 6.44 -5.54 -7.98
CA VAL A 106 5.15 -5.20 -7.40
C VAL A 106 4.13 -6.30 -7.69
N HIS A 107 3.50 -6.81 -6.64
CA HIS A 107 2.39 -7.77 -6.70
C HIS A 107 1.11 -7.07 -6.26
N TYR A 108 0.01 -7.26 -6.99
CA TYR A 108 -1.28 -6.65 -6.66
C TYR A 108 -2.33 -7.75 -6.43
N ILE A 109 -2.89 -7.81 -5.23
CA ILE A 109 -3.81 -8.85 -4.78
C ILE A 109 -5.13 -8.20 -4.37
N GLY A 110 -6.17 -8.43 -5.17
CA GLY A 110 -7.52 -7.93 -4.92
C GLY A 110 -8.40 -8.96 -4.19
N PHE A 111 -8.89 -8.60 -3.01
CA PHE A 111 -9.86 -9.36 -2.24
C PHE A 111 -11.27 -8.98 -2.67
N LYS A 112 -12.04 -9.98 -3.08
CA LYS A 112 -13.47 -9.83 -3.36
C LYS A 112 -14.26 -10.33 -2.14
N GLY A 113 -15.22 -9.52 -1.71
CA GLY A 113 -16.26 -9.98 -0.79
C GLY A 113 -17.11 -11.07 -1.44
N LYS A 114 -17.85 -11.81 -0.63
CA LYS A 114 -18.90 -12.71 -1.10
C LYS A 114 -20.07 -11.94 -1.68
#